data_AF-A0A8B7MVE5-F1
#
_entry.id   AF-A0A8B7MVE5-F1
#
_cell.length_a   1.000
_cell.length_b   1.000
_cell.length_c   1.000
_cell.angle_alpha   90.00
_cell.angle_beta   90.00
_cell.angle_gamma   90.00
#
_symmetry.space_group_name_H-M   'P 1'
#
loop_
_entity.id
_entity.type
_entity.pdbx_description
1 polymer ?
#
loop_
_entity_poly.entity_id
_entity_poly.type
_entity_poly.pdbx_seq_one_letter_code
_entity_poly.pdbx_strand_id
1 'polypeptide(L)'
;MARCERGDAGSLAAAGGFRLWLDFSAAAFRRKLLEAMMCGVSKHRRKGGAAFGSPEQRPRKPRSERLAELLRAEVSVAGSDEVEAETRQRMVVFEELQLVVGRLQSGGGDNVGGDRRKEAAGEVRRLSKDNAETRKTLAMLGAIPPLVGMLDSPDIDFQISALYALLNLGIGNDLNKAAVVKAGAVHKMLSLIESGSSPSVSEAIVANFLGLSALDSNKPVIGSSGAIPFLVRAFKNPSGTAGGGGSSQERHDALRALFNLSIAAANTPYLIDADIVPCLLAAVSDVEVSERVLSVISNLVAAPEGRRAVSRSRDAFPILVDVLNWSDAPGCQEKAAYVLMVMAHKSYGDWAAMIEAGIMSSLLELTLLGSPLAQKRASRILEILRVDKGKQVSEGFGEGGGGGCCGVPAVSAPLVGGAAEGEEEEAGMSEERRAVRQLVQQSLQSNMRRIVRRANLPQDFATSDHLEALAASSTSKSLPF
;
A
#
# COMPACT_ATOMS: atom_id res chain seq x y z
N MET A 1 8.32 -63.20 -18.42
CA MET A 1 7.40 -64.35 -18.67
C MET A 1 6.46 -64.41 -17.46
N ALA A 2 5.12 -64.28 -17.49
CA ALA A 2 4.04 -64.27 -18.48
C ALA A 2 2.90 -63.33 -17.94
N ARG A 3 2.24 -62.46 -18.71
CA ARG A 3 0.93 -62.58 -19.43
C ARG A 3 -0.16 -63.40 -18.72
N CYS A 4 -1.23 -62.76 -18.22
CA CYS A 4 -2.62 -62.63 -18.75
C CYS A 4 -3.56 -63.59 -17.98
N GLU A 5 -4.83 -63.28 -17.60
CA GLU A 5 -5.99 -62.62 -18.24
C GLU A 5 -6.84 -61.89 -17.16
N ARG A 6 -7.35 -60.65 -17.35
CA ARG A 6 -8.60 -60.17 -18.00
C ARG A 6 -9.92 -60.88 -17.61
N GLY A 7 -10.82 -60.09 -17.03
CA GLY A 7 -12.27 -60.29 -16.95
C GLY A 7 -12.95 -58.97 -16.55
N ASP A 8 -13.96 -58.58 -17.31
CA ASP A 8 -14.44 -57.22 -17.57
C ASP A 8 -15.64 -56.75 -16.71
N ALA A 9 -15.87 -55.43 -16.76
CA ALA A 9 -17.14 -54.70 -16.62
C ALA A 9 -17.89 -54.61 -15.27
N GLY A 10 -18.12 -53.37 -14.80
CA GLY A 10 -19.13 -53.05 -13.79
C GLY A 10 -19.07 -51.61 -13.26
N SER A 11 -19.73 -50.69 -13.96
CA SER A 11 -20.09 -49.34 -13.51
C SER A 11 -20.80 -49.35 -12.14
N LEU A 12 -20.43 -48.45 -11.21
CA LEU A 12 -21.35 -47.78 -10.27
C LEU A 12 -20.64 -46.77 -9.35
N ALA A 13 -20.99 -45.51 -9.53
CA ALA A 13 -21.23 -44.47 -8.53
C ALA A 13 -20.24 -44.30 -7.35
N ALA A 14 -19.50 -43.20 -7.40
CA ALA A 14 -18.89 -42.57 -6.24
C ALA A 14 -19.99 -42.05 -5.28
N ALA A 15 -20.08 -42.65 -4.10
CA ALA A 15 -20.87 -42.16 -2.97
C ALA A 15 -19.99 -42.11 -1.71
N GLY A 16 -19.13 -41.10 -1.63
CA GLY A 16 -18.43 -40.72 -0.40
C GLY A 16 -19.28 -39.75 0.42
N GLY A 17 -20.31 -40.28 1.08
CA GLY A 17 -21.19 -39.49 1.95
C GLY A 17 -20.51 -39.12 3.27
N PHE A 18 -20.19 -37.85 3.45
CA PHE A 18 -19.94 -37.26 4.77
C PHE A 18 -21.24 -36.64 5.31
N ARG A 19 -21.95 -37.41 6.16
CA ARG A 19 -22.83 -36.90 7.22
C ARG A 19 -22.00 -36.98 8.51
N LEU A 20 -22.06 -36.09 9.51
CA LEU A 20 -23.12 -35.22 9.98
C LEU A 20 -22.55 -33.87 10.45
N TRP A 21 -23.18 -32.77 10.04
CA TRP A 21 -23.29 -31.58 10.89
C TRP A 21 -24.28 -31.93 12.00
N LEU A 22 -23.81 -31.97 13.24
CA LEU A 22 -24.67 -32.15 14.41
C LEU A 22 -25.44 -30.85 14.69
N ASP A 23 -26.71 -31.05 15.06
CA ASP A 23 -27.78 -30.08 15.25
C ASP A 23 -27.39 -28.79 15.99
N PHE A 24 -27.30 -27.69 15.25
CA PHE A 24 -27.47 -26.36 15.81
C PHE A 24 -28.93 -25.95 15.65
N SER A 25 -29.73 -26.10 16.72
CA SER A 25 -31.04 -25.45 16.78
C SER A 25 -30.87 -23.96 16.47
N ALA A 26 -31.64 -23.45 15.51
CA ALA A 26 -31.62 -22.04 15.10
C ALA A 26 -31.80 -21.07 16.28
N ALA A 27 -32.46 -21.50 17.36
CA ALA A 27 -32.62 -20.73 18.59
C ALA A 27 -31.34 -20.67 19.47
N ALA A 28 -30.47 -21.68 19.42
CA ALA A 28 -29.19 -21.68 20.12
C ALA A 28 -28.14 -20.82 19.40
N PHE A 29 -28.17 -20.82 18.06
CA PHE A 29 -27.31 -19.97 17.23
C PHE A 29 -27.66 -18.48 17.36
N ARG A 30 -28.97 -18.14 17.36
CA ARG A 30 -29.46 -16.77 17.61
C ARG A 30 -29.01 -16.23 18.98
N ARG A 31 -29.03 -17.06 20.03
CA ARG A 31 -28.58 -16.67 21.39
C ARG A 31 -27.08 -16.41 21.47
N LYS A 32 -26.24 -17.29 20.90
CA LYS A 32 -24.77 -17.09 20.88
C LYS A 32 -24.34 -15.86 20.08
N LEU A 33 -25.08 -15.49 19.04
CA LEU A 33 -24.81 -14.30 18.23
C LEU A 33 -25.22 -12.99 18.94
N LEU A 34 -26.34 -13.01 19.66
CA LEU A 34 -26.75 -11.91 20.52
C LEU A 34 -25.76 -11.71 21.68
N GLU A 35 -25.29 -12.78 22.32
CA GLU A 35 -24.26 -12.69 23.37
C GLU A 35 -22.91 -12.13 22.85
N ALA A 36 -22.49 -12.53 21.64
CA ALA A 36 -21.27 -12.01 21.04
C ALA A 36 -21.36 -10.53 20.65
N MET A 37 -22.56 -10.00 20.39
CA MET A 37 -22.81 -8.58 20.15
C MET A 37 -22.93 -7.76 21.44
N MET A 38 -23.08 -8.40 22.61
CA MET A 38 -23.27 -7.73 23.91
C MET A 38 -21.96 -7.48 24.69
N CYS A 39 -20.84 -8.15 24.36
CA CYS A 39 -19.56 -7.95 25.05
C CYS A 39 -18.64 -6.98 24.32
N GLY A 40 -18.87 -5.68 24.50
CA GLY A 40 -17.98 -4.60 24.07
C GLY A 40 -17.76 -3.58 25.17
N VAL A 41 -17.01 -3.92 26.23
CA VAL A 41 -16.48 -2.93 27.19
C VAL A 41 -15.00 -3.18 27.47
N SER A 42 -14.21 -2.17 27.17
CA SER A 42 -12.76 -2.07 27.25
C SER A 42 -12.21 -2.32 28.66
N LYS A 43 -11.19 -3.20 28.79
CA LYS A 43 -10.33 -3.28 29.97
C LYS A 43 -9.17 -2.28 29.82
N HIS A 44 -9.25 -1.13 30.49
CA HIS A 44 -8.09 -0.26 30.68
C HIS A 44 -7.41 -0.53 32.02
N ARG A 45 -6.18 -1.03 31.93
CA ARG A 45 -5.23 -1.26 33.02
C ARG A 45 -4.43 0.03 33.21
N ARG A 46 -4.58 0.73 34.33
CA ARG A 46 -3.67 1.82 34.73
C ARG A 46 -3.09 1.54 36.13
N LYS A 47 -1.77 1.37 36.16
CA LYS A 47 -0.91 1.36 37.36
C LYS A 47 -0.59 2.82 37.72
N GLY A 48 -0.55 3.13 39.01
CA GLY A 48 0.05 4.36 39.53
C GLY A 48 -0.45 4.65 40.95
N GLY A 49 0.45 4.57 41.93
CA GLY A 49 0.17 4.91 43.34
C GLY A 49 0.66 6.30 43.71
N ALA A 50 0.07 6.88 44.76
CA ALA A 50 0.69 7.74 45.77
C ALA A 50 -0.37 8.14 46.82
N ALA A 51 0.08 8.38 48.05
CA ALA A 51 -0.68 8.48 49.29
C ALA A 51 -1.21 9.89 49.63
N PHE A 52 -2.23 9.96 50.49
CA PHE A 52 -2.37 10.76 51.75
C PHE A 52 -3.82 11.26 51.99
N GLY A 53 -4.29 11.15 53.25
CA GLY A 53 -5.38 11.97 53.81
C GLY A 53 -6.52 11.21 54.53
N SER A 54 -6.65 11.40 55.84
CA SER A 54 -7.60 10.77 56.79
C SER A 54 -9.08 11.18 56.63
N PRO A 55 -10.06 10.44 57.21
CA PRO A 55 -11.48 10.52 56.86
C PRO A 55 -12.31 11.40 57.81
N GLU A 56 -13.22 12.20 57.25
CA GLU A 56 -14.26 12.92 58.00
C GLU A 56 -15.59 12.15 57.95
N GLN A 57 -16.17 11.91 59.13
CA GLN A 57 -17.34 11.05 59.33
C GLN A 57 -18.65 11.75 58.93
N ARG A 58 -19.45 11.08 58.09
CA ARG A 58 -20.89 11.37 57.92
C ARG A 58 -21.72 10.12 58.26
N PRO A 59 -22.95 10.27 58.80
CA PRO A 59 -23.67 9.20 59.47
C PRO A 59 -24.00 8.04 58.53
N ARG A 60 -23.74 6.82 59.00
CA ARG A 60 -23.99 5.56 58.28
C ARG A 60 -25.48 5.23 58.32
N LYS A 61 -26.19 5.38 57.19
CA LYS A 61 -27.43 4.62 56.94
C LYS A 61 -27.10 3.12 56.77
N PRO A 62 -27.97 2.19 57.20
CA PRO A 62 -27.69 0.76 57.14
C PRO A 62 -27.41 0.32 55.69
N ARG A 63 -26.30 -0.41 55.50
CA ARG A 63 -25.75 -0.81 54.19
C ARG A 63 -26.72 -1.59 53.29
N SER A 64 -27.77 -2.19 53.86
CA SER A 64 -28.81 -2.93 53.14
C SER A 64 -29.69 -2.02 52.27
N GLU A 65 -30.08 -0.85 52.79
CA GLU A 65 -31.00 0.06 52.08
C GLU A 65 -30.31 0.77 50.91
N ARG A 66 -29.04 1.14 51.06
CA ARG A 66 -28.25 1.72 49.96
C ARG A 66 -27.96 0.72 48.85
N LEU A 67 -27.77 -0.56 49.17
CA LEU A 67 -27.57 -1.58 48.15
C LEU A 67 -28.88 -1.89 47.42
N ALA A 68 -30.00 -1.90 48.15
CA ALA A 68 -31.33 -2.01 47.57
C ALA A 68 -31.74 -0.78 46.76
N GLU A 69 -31.36 0.44 47.17
CA GLU A 69 -31.54 1.67 46.40
C GLU A 69 -30.63 1.72 45.18
N LEU A 70 -29.38 1.25 45.26
CA LEU A 70 -28.47 1.18 44.11
C LEU A 70 -28.91 0.10 43.11
N LEU A 71 -29.37 -1.07 43.59
CA LEU A 71 -29.96 -2.10 42.74
C LEU A 71 -31.31 -1.66 42.15
N ARG A 72 -32.13 -0.91 42.88
CA ARG A 72 -33.36 -0.30 42.33
C ARG A 72 -33.07 0.87 41.41
N ALA A 73 -31.98 1.61 41.59
CA ALA A 73 -31.55 2.69 40.70
C ALA A 73 -30.91 2.16 39.41
N GLU A 74 -30.24 1.00 39.45
CA GLU A 74 -29.81 0.27 38.23
C GLU A 74 -31.00 -0.36 37.49
N VAL A 75 -32.10 -0.67 38.19
CA VAL A 75 -33.33 -1.26 37.63
C VAL A 75 -34.41 -0.19 37.33
N SER A 76 -34.21 1.07 37.71
CA SER A 76 -35.15 2.19 37.49
C SER A 76 -34.83 2.94 36.19
N VAL A 77 -35.13 2.28 35.08
CA VAL A 77 -35.95 2.82 33.97
C VAL A 77 -35.85 4.33 33.74
N ALA A 78 -34.71 4.75 33.20
CA ALA A 78 -34.65 5.85 32.23
C ALA A 78 -33.80 5.45 31.00
N GLY A 79 -33.46 4.16 30.87
CA GLY A 79 -32.67 3.61 29.76
C GLY A 79 -33.09 2.20 29.33
N SER A 80 -34.12 1.60 29.93
CA SER A 80 -34.65 0.30 29.48
C SER A 80 -35.44 0.45 28.18
N ASP A 81 -36.28 1.48 28.08
CA ASP A 81 -37.20 1.65 26.96
C ASP A 81 -36.47 2.08 25.70
N GLU A 82 -35.42 2.89 25.83
CA GLU A 82 -34.55 3.30 24.71
C GLU A 82 -33.71 2.12 24.19
N VAL A 83 -33.14 1.31 25.08
CA VAL A 83 -32.40 0.09 24.70
C VAL A 83 -33.34 -0.96 24.12
N GLU A 84 -34.56 -1.08 24.65
CA GLU A 84 -35.58 -1.98 24.11
C GLU A 84 -36.10 -1.50 22.74
N ALA A 85 -36.26 -0.19 22.52
CA ALA A 85 -36.59 0.38 21.22
C ALA A 85 -35.48 0.16 20.18
N GLU A 86 -34.22 0.40 20.56
CA GLU A 86 -33.05 0.16 19.71
C GLU A 86 -32.90 -1.32 19.35
N THR A 87 -33.13 -2.24 20.30
CA THR A 87 -33.09 -3.68 20.01
C THR A 87 -34.23 -4.13 19.10
N ARG A 88 -35.45 -3.59 19.26
CA ARG A 88 -36.56 -3.81 18.32
C ARG A 88 -36.21 -3.31 16.93
N GLN A 89 -35.63 -2.11 16.81
CA GLN A 89 -35.19 -1.57 15.52
C GLN A 89 -34.14 -2.46 14.86
N ARG A 90 -33.16 -2.97 15.61
CA ARG A 90 -32.17 -3.94 15.09
C ARG A 90 -32.79 -5.25 14.63
N MET A 91 -33.82 -5.74 15.31
CA MET A 91 -34.55 -6.94 14.87
C MET A 91 -35.26 -6.69 13.53
N VAL A 92 -35.93 -5.55 13.37
CA VAL A 92 -36.58 -5.18 12.10
C VAL A 92 -35.57 -5.09 10.97
N VAL A 93 -34.43 -4.41 11.18
CA VAL A 93 -33.36 -4.34 10.18
C VAL A 93 -32.84 -5.74 9.86
N PHE A 94 -32.62 -6.59 10.85
CA PHE A 94 -32.14 -7.96 10.62
C PHE A 94 -33.14 -8.77 9.78
N GLU A 95 -34.43 -8.68 10.05
CA GLU A 95 -35.48 -9.35 9.26
C GLU A 95 -35.52 -8.83 7.82
N GLU A 96 -35.33 -7.53 7.60
CA GLU A 96 -35.20 -6.95 6.26
C GLU A 96 -34.00 -7.54 5.51
N LEU A 97 -32.83 -7.63 6.16
CA LEU A 97 -31.64 -8.25 5.58
C LEU A 97 -31.86 -9.73 5.26
N GLN A 98 -32.59 -10.47 6.11
CA GLN A 98 -32.96 -11.86 5.86
C GLN A 98 -33.84 -12.00 4.61
N LEU A 99 -34.83 -11.12 4.44
CA LEU A 99 -35.70 -11.13 3.26
C LEU A 99 -34.91 -10.86 1.98
N VAL A 100 -33.98 -9.90 2.01
CA VAL A 100 -33.12 -9.57 0.87
C VAL A 100 -32.28 -10.80 0.47
N VAL A 101 -31.63 -11.46 1.43
CA VAL A 101 -30.83 -12.65 1.15
C VAL A 101 -31.68 -13.85 0.73
N GLY A 102 -32.89 -14.00 1.26
CA GLY A 102 -33.85 -15.01 0.82
C GLY A 102 -34.26 -14.84 -0.65
N ARG A 103 -34.51 -13.60 -1.10
CA ARG A 103 -34.78 -13.30 -2.53
C ARG A 103 -33.60 -13.63 -3.42
N LEU A 104 -32.38 -13.34 -2.96
CA LEU A 104 -31.14 -13.64 -3.66
C LEU A 104 -30.91 -15.17 -3.82
N GLN A 105 -31.26 -15.96 -2.80
CA GLN A 105 -31.11 -17.42 -2.78
C GLN A 105 -32.23 -18.18 -3.50
N SER A 106 -33.37 -17.54 -3.75
CA SER A 106 -34.50 -18.18 -4.43
C SER A 106 -34.08 -18.63 -5.83
N GLY A 107 -34.20 -19.94 -6.10
CA GLY A 107 -33.78 -20.57 -7.36
C GLY A 107 -34.57 -20.05 -8.55
N GLY A 108 -33.89 -19.60 -9.60
CA GLY A 108 -34.52 -19.12 -10.83
C GLY A 108 -34.37 -20.15 -11.94
N GLY A 109 -35.42 -20.96 -12.16
CA GLY A 109 -35.62 -21.69 -13.41
C GLY A 109 -36.35 -20.85 -14.47
N ASP A 110 -36.99 -19.74 -14.05
CA ASP A 110 -37.89 -18.93 -14.86
C ASP A 110 -37.46 -17.45 -14.85
N ASN A 111 -37.76 -16.69 -15.92
CA ASN A 111 -37.36 -15.27 -16.09
C ASN A 111 -37.72 -14.38 -14.89
N VAL A 112 -38.87 -14.62 -14.24
CA VAL A 112 -39.33 -13.86 -13.06
C VAL A 112 -38.43 -14.08 -11.84
N GLY A 113 -37.82 -15.25 -11.71
CA GLY A 113 -36.84 -15.55 -10.66
C GLY A 113 -35.51 -14.82 -10.87
N GLY A 114 -35.16 -14.57 -12.13
CA GLY A 114 -33.99 -13.77 -12.52
C GLY A 114 -34.10 -12.32 -12.05
N ASP A 115 -35.18 -11.63 -12.43
CA ASP A 115 -35.37 -10.20 -12.10
C ASP A 115 -35.34 -9.97 -10.58
N ARG A 116 -35.99 -10.84 -9.81
CA ARG A 116 -35.98 -10.77 -8.34
C ARG A 116 -34.57 -10.91 -7.75
N ARG A 117 -33.72 -11.74 -8.36
CA ARG A 117 -32.34 -11.94 -7.90
C ARG A 117 -31.47 -10.72 -8.23
N LYS A 118 -31.65 -10.13 -9.40
CA LYS A 118 -31.00 -8.89 -9.81
C LYS A 118 -31.36 -7.73 -8.88
N GLU A 119 -32.64 -7.54 -8.59
CA GLU A 119 -33.13 -6.56 -7.61
C GLU A 119 -32.52 -6.79 -6.23
N ALA A 120 -32.49 -8.05 -5.76
CA ALA A 120 -31.89 -8.40 -4.48
C ALA A 120 -30.39 -8.09 -4.43
N ALA A 121 -29.64 -8.32 -5.51
CA ALA A 121 -28.23 -7.96 -5.60
C ALA A 121 -28.02 -6.43 -5.56
N GLY A 122 -28.86 -5.68 -6.28
CA GLY A 122 -28.88 -4.21 -6.22
C GLY A 122 -29.16 -3.69 -4.81
N GLU A 123 -30.07 -4.34 -4.10
CA GLU A 123 -30.40 -3.99 -2.72
C GLU A 123 -29.27 -4.33 -1.74
N VAL A 124 -28.61 -5.49 -1.90
CA VAL A 124 -27.39 -5.81 -1.15
C VAL A 124 -26.33 -4.75 -1.38
N ARG A 125 -26.08 -4.34 -2.64
CA ARG A 125 -25.12 -3.27 -2.97
C ARG A 125 -25.47 -1.97 -2.25
N ARG A 126 -26.75 -1.55 -2.27
CA ARG A 126 -27.22 -0.32 -1.61
C ARG A 126 -27.02 -0.38 -0.10
N LEU A 127 -27.48 -1.45 0.54
CA LEU A 127 -27.43 -1.64 2.00
C LEU A 127 -26.00 -1.79 2.54
N SER A 128 -25.09 -2.34 1.74
CA SER A 128 -23.68 -2.55 2.12
C SER A 128 -22.79 -1.31 1.96
N LYS A 129 -23.25 -0.27 1.27
CA LYS A 129 -22.45 0.91 0.90
C LYS A 129 -21.79 1.57 2.11
N ASP A 130 -22.59 1.95 3.11
CA ASP A 130 -22.12 2.83 4.20
C ASP A 130 -22.17 2.19 5.60
N ASN A 131 -22.69 0.96 5.73
CA ASN A 131 -22.87 0.31 7.04
C ASN A 131 -22.04 -0.99 7.20
N ALA A 132 -21.04 -0.94 8.10
CA ALA A 132 -20.14 -2.06 8.38
C ALA A 132 -20.83 -3.29 9.00
N GLU A 133 -21.78 -3.08 9.92
CA GLU A 133 -22.53 -4.17 10.53
C GLU A 133 -23.50 -4.83 9.54
N THR A 134 -24.10 -4.04 8.64
CA THR A 134 -24.91 -4.58 7.54
C THR A 134 -24.06 -5.46 6.62
N ARG A 135 -22.85 -5.04 6.26
CA ARG A 135 -21.91 -5.86 5.46
C ARG A 135 -21.61 -7.20 6.11
N LYS A 136 -21.30 -7.19 7.41
CA LYS A 136 -21.04 -8.40 8.19
C LYS A 136 -22.27 -9.31 8.23
N THR A 137 -23.43 -8.73 8.54
CA THR A 137 -24.69 -9.46 8.69
C THR A 137 -25.13 -10.10 7.37
N LEU A 138 -25.11 -9.37 6.25
CA LEU A 138 -25.44 -9.90 4.93
C LEU A 138 -24.54 -11.08 4.53
N ALA A 139 -23.24 -10.98 4.80
CA ALA A 139 -22.30 -12.08 4.54
C ALA A 139 -22.60 -13.30 5.43
N MET A 140 -22.88 -13.07 6.72
CA MET A 140 -23.26 -14.13 7.67
C MET A 140 -24.58 -14.83 7.31
N LEU A 141 -25.52 -14.10 6.72
CA LEU A 141 -26.77 -14.64 6.19
C LEU A 141 -26.59 -15.44 4.89
N GLY A 142 -25.38 -15.43 4.30
CA GLY A 142 -25.06 -16.22 3.12
C GLY A 142 -25.31 -15.49 1.79
N ALA A 143 -25.16 -14.16 1.75
CA ALA A 143 -25.28 -13.39 0.51
C ALA A 143 -24.15 -13.66 -0.51
N ILE A 144 -22.94 -14.02 -0.06
CA ILE A 144 -21.76 -14.10 -0.94
C ILE A 144 -21.88 -15.22 -2.00
N PRO A 145 -22.15 -16.50 -1.66
CA PRO A 145 -22.21 -17.57 -2.67
C PRO A 145 -23.18 -17.33 -3.83
N PRO A 146 -24.44 -16.88 -3.61
CA PRO A 146 -25.35 -16.63 -4.73
C PRO A 146 -24.93 -15.43 -5.58
N LEU A 147 -24.33 -14.37 -5.00
CA LEU A 147 -23.74 -13.28 -5.80
C LEU A 147 -22.59 -13.78 -6.68
N VAL A 148 -21.73 -14.65 -6.14
CA VAL A 148 -20.67 -15.27 -6.93
C VAL A 148 -21.27 -16.14 -8.05
N GLY A 149 -22.33 -16.89 -7.78
CA GLY A 149 -23.04 -17.69 -8.79
C GLY A 149 -23.70 -16.85 -9.90
N MET A 150 -24.12 -15.60 -9.61
CA MET A 150 -24.67 -14.70 -10.63
C MET A 150 -23.64 -14.33 -11.71
N LEU A 151 -22.34 -14.46 -11.45
CA LEU A 151 -21.29 -14.20 -12.44
C LEU A 151 -21.27 -15.22 -13.58
N ASP A 152 -21.95 -16.38 -13.44
CA ASP A 152 -22.11 -17.36 -14.52
C ASP A 152 -23.21 -16.98 -15.51
N SER A 153 -24.03 -15.97 -15.20
CA SER A 153 -25.11 -15.51 -16.09
C SER A 153 -24.53 -14.84 -17.33
N PRO A 154 -25.10 -15.05 -18.53
CA PRO A 154 -24.74 -14.27 -19.72
C PRO A 154 -25.27 -12.83 -19.66
N ASP A 155 -26.16 -12.50 -18.72
CA ASP A 155 -26.69 -11.16 -18.55
C ASP A 155 -25.66 -10.23 -17.88
N ILE A 156 -25.23 -9.21 -18.63
CA ILE A 156 -24.26 -8.19 -18.20
C ILE A 156 -24.75 -7.47 -16.94
N ASP A 157 -26.03 -7.18 -16.81
CA ASP A 157 -26.54 -6.47 -15.65
C ASP A 157 -26.48 -7.32 -14.39
N PHE A 158 -26.66 -8.65 -14.51
CA PHE A 158 -26.48 -9.58 -13.40
C PHE A 158 -25.04 -9.57 -12.93
N GLN A 159 -24.09 -9.66 -13.86
CA GLN A 159 -22.66 -9.63 -13.58
C GLN A 159 -22.29 -8.33 -12.87
N ILE A 160 -22.68 -7.17 -13.39
CA ILE A 160 -22.37 -5.85 -12.81
C ILE A 160 -23.00 -5.70 -11.42
N SER A 161 -24.26 -6.09 -11.26
CA SER A 161 -24.97 -5.99 -9.97
C SER A 161 -24.29 -6.85 -8.91
N ALA A 162 -23.90 -8.07 -9.28
CA ALA A 162 -23.18 -8.99 -8.41
C ALA A 162 -21.77 -8.48 -8.06
N LEU A 163 -20.99 -8.04 -9.04
CA LEU A 163 -19.63 -7.53 -8.83
C LEU A 163 -19.63 -6.33 -7.88
N TYR A 164 -20.52 -5.35 -8.05
CA TYR A 164 -20.54 -4.20 -7.14
C TYR A 164 -21.13 -4.53 -5.76
N ALA A 165 -22.04 -5.50 -5.66
CA ALA A 165 -22.48 -5.99 -4.36
C ALA A 165 -21.34 -6.69 -3.60
N LEU A 166 -20.57 -7.55 -4.27
CA LEU A 166 -19.39 -8.23 -3.70
C LEU A 166 -18.32 -7.22 -3.27
N LEU A 167 -18.04 -6.22 -4.12
CA LEU A 167 -17.12 -5.12 -3.79
C LEU A 167 -17.54 -4.43 -2.50
N ASN A 168 -18.79 -3.98 -2.42
CA ASN A 168 -19.29 -3.26 -1.26
C ASN A 168 -19.24 -4.13 0.00
N LEU A 169 -19.61 -5.40 -0.07
CA LEU A 169 -19.51 -6.33 1.07
C LEU A 169 -18.08 -6.44 1.62
N GLY A 170 -17.05 -6.27 0.79
CA GLY A 170 -15.64 -6.32 1.20
C GLY A 170 -15.10 -5.03 1.84
N ILE A 171 -15.77 -3.89 1.70
CA ILE A 171 -15.26 -2.58 2.17
C ILE A 171 -15.05 -2.61 3.69
N GLY A 172 -13.80 -2.41 4.13
CA GLY A 172 -13.43 -2.42 5.54
C GLY A 172 -13.70 -3.73 6.30
N ASN A 173 -13.99 -4.84 5.60
CA ASN A 173 -14.30 -6.13 6.22
C ASN A 173 -13.43 -7.25 5.62
N ASP A 174 -12.41 -7.67 6.36
CA ASP A 174 -11.44 -8.66 5.88
C ASP A 174 -11.99 -10.08 5.86
N LEU A 175 -12.90 -10.43 6.78
CA LEU A 175 -13.59 -11.72 6.77
C LEU A 175 -14.43 -11.88 5.50
N ASN A 176 -15.12 -10.82 5.09
CA ASN A 176 -15.89 -10.81 3.85
C ASN A 176 -14.98 -10.91 2.63
N LYS A 177 -13.88 -10.14 2.55
CA LYS A 177 -12.91 -10.27 1.44
C LYS A 177 -12.36 -11.69 1.31
N ALA A 178 -12.02 -12.33 2.43
CA ALA A 178 -11.56 -13.72 2.43
C ALA A 178 -12.67 -14.69 1.98
N ALA A 179 -13.90 -14.46 2.43
CA ALA A 179 -15.06 -15.28 2.05
C ALA A 179 -15.38 -15.17 0.55
N VAL A 180 -15.27 -13.97 -0.05
CA VAL A 180 -15.46 -13.77 -1.50
C VAL A 180 -14.43 -14.55 -2.32
N VAL A 181 -13.15 -14.50 -1.93
CA VAL A 181 -12.10 -15.30 -2.59
C VAL A 181 -12.34 -16.80 -2.40
N LYS A 182 -12.68 -17.22 -1.17
CA LYS A 182 -12.98 -18.63 -0.84
C LYS A 182 -14.19 -19.17 -1.59
N ALA A 183 -15.17 -18.33 -1.91
CA ALA A 183 -16.34 -18.68 -2.70
C ALA A 183 -16.04 -18.86 -4.21
N GLY A 184 -14.80 -18.59 -4.66
CA GLY A 184 -14.39 -18.79 -6.04
C GLY A 184 -14.59 -17.59 -6.97
N ALA A 185 -14.85 -16.39 -6.41
CA ALA A 185 -15.10 -15.19 -7.20
C ALA A 185 -13.95 -14.85 -8.17
N VAL A 186 -12.70 -15.07 -7.74
CA VAL A 186 -11.50 -14.82 -8.57
C VAL A 186 -11.56 -15.64 -9.86
N HIS A 187 -11.87 -16.93 -9.78
CA HIS A 187 -11.94 -17.79 -10.95
C HIS A 187 -13.07 -17.39 -11.91
N LYS A 188 -14.25 -17.03 -11.38
CA LYS A 188 -15.38 -16.57 -12.21
C LYS A 188 -15.10 -15.25 -12.91
N MET A 189 -14.48 -14.29 -12.21
CA MET A 189 -14.06 -13.03 -12.84
C MET A 189 -13.07 -13.26 -13.98
N LEU A 190 -12.13 -14.20 -13.84
CA LEU A 190 -11.20 -14.56 -14.91
C LEU A 190 -11.90 -15.23 -16.10
N SER A 191 -12.85 -16.12 -15.84
CA SER A 191 -13.67 -16.71 -16.90
C SER A 191 -14.44 -15.65 -17.70
N LEU A 192 -14.95 -14.60 -17.03
CA LEU A 192 -15.61 -13.48 -17.71
C LEU A 192 -14.64 -12.70 -18.61
N ILE A 193 -13.42 -12.45 -18.13
CA ILE A 193 -12.36 -11.80 -18.92
C ILE A 193 -12.03 -12.62 -20.17
N GLU A 194 -11.85 -13.93 -20.02
CA GLU A 194 -11.54 -14.85 -21.12
C GLU A 194 -12.66 -14.92 -22.16
N SER A 195 -13.92 -14.78 -21.73
CA SER A 195 -15.09 -14.79 -22.61
C SER A 195 -15.33 -13.49 -23.39
N GLY A 196 -14.50 -12.46 -23.19
CA GLY A 196 -14.66 -11.16 -23.84
C GLY A 196 -15.64 -10.24 -23.13
N SER A 197 -15.43 -10.01 -21.83
CA SER A 197 -16.26 -9.13 -21.00
C SER A 197 -16.43 -7.72 -21.61
N SER A 198 -17.61 -7.13 -21.45
CA SER A 198 -17.86 -5.73 -21.82
C SER A 198 -16.96 -4.77 -21.01
N PRO A 199 -16.73 -3.54 -21.49
CA PRO A 199 -15.96 -2.55 -20.74
C PRO A 199 -16.49 -2.28 -19.32
N SER A 200 -17.81 -2.23 -19.15
CA SER A 200 -18.45 -2.04 -17.85
C SER A 200 -18.23 -3.20 -16.88
N VAL A 201 -18.17 -4.44 -17.39
CA VAL A 201 -17.84 -5.62 -16.58
C VAL A 201 -16.35 -5.63 -16.24
N SER A 202 -15.49 -5.28 -17.19
CA SER A 202 -14.04 -5.12 -16.96
C SER A 202 -13.76 -4.15 -15.81
N GLU A 203 -14.37 -2.96 -15.83
CA GLU A 203 -14.22 -1.96 -14.77
C GLU A 203 -14.67 -2.48 -13.40
N ALA A 204 -15.81 -3.18 -13.35
CA ALA A 204 -16.30 -3.79 -12.12
C ALA A 204 -15.39 -4.91 -11.60
N ILE A 205 -14.75 -5.68 -12.49
CA ILE A 205 -13.76 -6.71 -12.14
C ILE A 205 -12.48 -6.08 -11.60
N VAL A 206 -11.95 -5.03 -12.23
CA VAL A 206 -10.79 -4.27 -11.75
C VAL A 206 -11.04 -3.73 -10.34
N ALA A 207 -12.22 -3.13 -10.11
CA ALA A 207 -12.60 -2.62 -8.80
C ALA A 207 -12.66 -3.75 -7.73
N ASN A 208 -13.17 -4.94 -8.10
CA ASN A 208 -13.14 -6.09 -7.21
C ASN A 208 -11.72 -6.56 -6.90
N PHE A 209 -10.84 -6.68 -7.88
CA PHE A 209 -9.44 -7.04 -7.62
C PHE A 209 -8.73 -6.01 -6.73
N LEU A 210 -9.00 -4.72 -6.91
CA LEU A 210 -8.53 -3.69 -6.00
C LEU A 210 -9.04 -3.92 -4.57
N GLY A 211 -10.34 -4.11 -4.38
CA GLY A 211 -10.96 -4.33 -3.07
C GLY A 211 -10.46 -5.60 -2.38
N LEU A 212 -10.33 -6.70 -3.12
CA LEU A 212 -9.91 -8.00 -2.58
C LEU A 212 -8.41 -8.07 -2.29
N SER A 213 -7.56 -7.43 -3.11
CA SER A 213 -6.10 -7.39 -2.93
C SER A 213 -5.67 -6.56 -1.71
N ALA A 214 -6.56 -5.72 -1.18
CA ALA A 214 -6.30 -4.97 0.05
C ALA A 214 -6.02 -5.90 1.26
N LEU A 215 -6.56 -7.13 1.26
CA LEU A 215 -6.28 -8.13 2.30
C LEU A 215 -4.98 -8.90 2.00
N ASP A 216 -4.06 -8.98 2.95
CA ASP A 216 -2.76 -9.65 2.78
C ASP A 216 -2.87 -11.13 2.41
N SER A 217 -3.77 -11.87 3.05
CA SER A 217 -3.96 -13.30 2.76
C SER A 217 -4.51 -13.59 1.36
N ASN A 218 -5.16 -12.61 0.72
CA ASN A 218 -5.68 -12.75 -0.64
C ASN A 218 -4.59 -12.50 -1.70
N LYS A 219 -3.53 -11.75 -1.40
CA LYS A 219 -2.52 -11.33 -2.39
C LYS A 219 -1.87 -12.51 -3.13
N PRO A 220 -1.39 -13.59 -2.46
CA PRO A 220 -0.77 -14.72 -3.16
C PRO A 220 -1.76 -15.50 -4.04
N VAL A 221 -3.01 -15.61 -3.58
CA VAL A 221 -4.08 -16.31 -4.30
C VAL A 221 -4.45 -15.56 -5.59
N ILE A 222 -4.59 -14.24 -5.52
CA ILE A 222 -4.89 -13.40 -6.69
C ILE A 222 -3.67 -13.32 -7.62
N GLY A 223 -2.46 -13.23 -7.08
CA GLY A 223 -1.26 -13.13 -7.91
C GLY A 223 -1.01 -14.38 -8.76
N SER A 224 -1.21 -15.56 -8.19
CA SER A 224 -1.02 -16.84 -8.89
C SER A 224 -2.22 -17.26 -9.76
N SER A 225 -3.34 -16.53 -9.75
CA SER A 225 -4.55 -16.94 -10.48
C SER A 225 -4.56 -16.56 -11.96
N GLY A 226 -3.62 -15.73 -12.43
CA GLY A 226 -3.66 -15.14 -13.78
C GLY A 226 -4.35 -13.79 -13.87
N ALA A 227 -4.72 -13.17 -12.73
CA ALA A 227 -5.30 -11.82 -12.70
C ALA A 227 -4.31 -10.72 -13.09
N ILE A 228 -3.02 -10.92 -12.82
CA ILE A 228 -1.98 -9.90 -13.05
C ILE A 228 -1.89 -9.45 -14.52
N PRO A 229 -1.79 -10.34 -15.52
CA PRO A 229 -1.78 -9.94 -16.93
C PRO A 229 -2.97 -9.07 -17.35
N PHE A 230 -4.16 -9.37 -16.83
CA PHE A 230 -5.36 -8.56 -17.07
C PHE A 230 -5.23 -7.16 -16.45
N LEU A 231 -4.80 -7.07 -15.19
CA LEU A 231 -4.60 -5.79 -14.50
C LEU A 231 -3.51 -4.93 -15.17
N VAL A 232 -2.43 -5.56 -15.66
CA VAL A 232 -1.38 -4.84 -16.43
C VAL A 232 -1.97 -4.30 -17.73
N ARG A 233 -2.83 -5.05 -18.43
CA ARG A 233 -3.51 -4.56 -19.64
C ARG A 233 -4.46 -3.40 -19.34
N ALA A 234 -5.26 -3.50 -18.28
CA ALA A 234 -6.15 -2.43 -17.84
C ALA A 234 -5.37 -1.15 -17.48
N PHE A 235 -4.19 -1.28 -16.86
CA PHE A 235 -3.30 -0.15 -16.59
C PHE A 235 -2.65 0.45 -17.86
N LYS A 236 -2.27 -0.39 -18.83
CA LYS A 236 -1.62 0.04 -20.08
C LYS A 236 -2.51 0.91 -20.96
N ASN A 237 -3.83 0.69 -20.93
CA ASN A 237 -4.78 1.37 -21.81
C ASN A 237 -5.03 2.80 -21.31
N PRO A 238 -4.45 3.84 -21.94
CA PRO A 238 -4.76 5.21 -21.58
C PRO A 238 -6.13 5.55 -22.20
N SER A 239 -7.02 6.13 -21.41
CA SER A 239 -8.26 6.73 -21.91
C SER A 239 -7.91 7.70 -23.05
N GLY A 240 -8.27 7.38 -24.30
CA GLY A 240 -7.98 8.23 -25.45
C GLY A 240 -7.70 7.53 -26.79
N THR A 241 -7.52 6.22 -26.84
CA THR A 241 -7.57 5.52 -28.14
C THR A 241 -9.03 5.31 -28.51
N ALA A 242 -9.44 5.81 -29.68
CA ALA A 242 -10.81 5.83 -30.21
C ALA A 242 -11.44 4.44 -30.49
N GLY A 243 -11.04 3.41 -29.75
CA GLY A 243 -11.57 2.04 -29.80
C GLY A 243 -11.34 1.21 -28.54
N GLY A 244 -10.72 1.76 -27.48
CA GLY A 244 -10.50 1.07 -26.20
C GLY A 244 -11.37 1.66 -25.10
N GLY A 245 -12.45 0.97 -24.71
CA GLY A 245 -13.49 1.46 -23.79
C GLY A 245 -13.09 1.63 -22.31
N GLY A 246 -11.81 1.79 -21.98
CA GLY A 246 -11.35 1.89 -20.59
C GLY A 246 -11.50 3.30 -19.99
N SER A 247 -12.01 3.39 -18.76
CA SER A 247 -12.14 4.66 -18.03
C SER A 247 -10.81 5.06 -17.38
N SER A 248 -10.56 6.36 -17.15
CA SER A 248 -9.37 6.80 -16.38
C SER A 248 -9.37 6.18 -14.98
N GLN A 249 -10.56 6.04 -14.38
CA GLN A 249 -10.74 5.40 -13.08
C GLN A 249 -10.30 3.92 -13.09
N GLU A 250 -10.65 3.15 -14.13
CA GLU A 250 -10.24 1.75 -14.29
C GLU A 250 -8.71 1.64 -14.31
N ARG A 251 -8.03 2.52 -15.05
CA ARG A 251 -6.56 2.56 -15.08
C ARG A 251 -5.95 2.82 -13.70
N HIS A 252 -6.46 3.80 -12.95
CA HIS A 252 -6.00 4.09 -11.60
C HIS A 252 -6.25 2.92 -10.64
N ASP A 253 -7.43 2.31 -10.70
CA ASP A 253 -7.77 1.20 -9.82
C ASP A 253 -6.98 -0.07 -10.15
N ALA A 254 -6.67 -0.31 -11.43
CA ALA A 254 -5.75 -1.36 -11.86
C ALA A 254 -4.35 -1.15 -11.27
N LEU A 255 -3.79 0.06 -11.34
CA LEU A 255 -2.49 0.37 -10.75
C LEU A 255 -2.50 0.20 -9.22
N ARG A 256 -3.59 0.61 -8.55
CA ARG A 256 -3.74 0.42 -7.10
C ARG A 256 -3.82 -1.06 -6.72
N ALA A 257 -4.48 -1.88 -7.53
CA ALA A 257 -4.52 -3.33 -7.35
C ALA A 257 -3.12 -3.95 -7.55
N LEU A 258 -2.41 -3.56 -8.62
CA LEU A 258 -1.03 -4.00 -8.87
C LEU A 258 -0.07 -3.60 -7.73
N PHE A 259 -0.23 -2.40 -7.19
CA PHE A 259 0.48 -1.97 -5.99
C PHE A 259 0.22 -2.90 -4.81
N ASN A 260 -1.04 -3.17 -4.47
CA ASN A 260 -1.38 -4.10 -3.40
C ASN A 260 -0.76 -5.49 -3.63
N LEU A 261 -0.86 -6.03 -4.84
CA LEU A 261 -0.32 -7.34 -5.19
C LEU A 261 1.21 -7.38 -5.13
N SER A 262 1.90 -6.30 -5.49
CA SER A 262 3.37 -6.19 -5.46
C SER A 262 3.98 -6.23 -4.07
N ILE A 263 3.21 -5.90 -3.02
CA ILE A 263 3.67 -5.97 -1.62
C ILE A 263 4.03 -7.42 -1.24
N ALA A 264 3.32 -8.41 -1.81
CA ALA A 264 3.64 -9.81 -1.58
C ALA A 264 4.76 -10.26 -2.54
N ALA A 265 5.96 -10.53 -2.02
CA ALA A 265 7.11 -10.98 -2.81
C ALA A 265 6.84 -12.28 -3.60
N ALA A 266 5.93 -13.14 -3.12
CA ALA A 266 5.48 -14.33 -3.85
C ALA A 266 4.83 -14.01 -5.21
N ASN A 267 4.36 -12.77 -5.40
CA ASN A 267 3.74 -12.33 -6.65
C ASN A 267 4.74 -11.74 -7.65
N THR A 268 5.98 -11.46 -7.24
CA THR A 268 7.00 -10.89 -8.13
C THR A 268 7.17 -11.67 -9.44
N PRO A 269 7.32 -13.01 -9.48
CA PRO A 269 7.49 -13.72 -10.76
C PRO A 269 6.33 -13.47 -11.73
N TYR A 270 5.07 -13.57 -11.25
CA TYR A 270 3.89 -13.32 -12.09
C TYR A 270 3.79 -11.88 -12.60
N LEU A 271 4.27 -10.90 -11.81
CA LEU A 271 4.37 -9.49 -12.22
C LEU A 271 5.41 -9.29 -13.32
N ILE A 272 6.57 -9.95 -13.20
CA ILE A 272 7.64 -9.89 -14.20
C ILE A 272 7.21 -10.58 -15.50
N ASP A 273 6.61 -11.76 -15.42
CA ASP A 273 6.11 -12.52 -16.58
C ASP A 273 5.01 -11.77 -17.35
N ALA A 274 4.33 -10.82 -16.70
CA ALA A 274 3.34 -9.94 -17.32
C ALA A 274 3.93 -8.65 -17.92
N ASP A 275 5.26 -8.54 -18.04
CA ASP A 275 5.98 -7.37 -18.55
C ASP A 275 5.62 -6.06 -17.85
N ILE A 276 5.50 -6.10 -16.51
CA ILE A 276 5.11 -4.91 -15.75
C ILE A 276 6.22 -3.84 -15.72
N VAL A 277 7.51 -4.22 -15.76
CA VAL A 277 8.62 -3.26 -15.57
C VAL A 277 8.69 -2.24 -16.72
N PRO A 278 8.72 -2.63 -18.00
CA PRO A 278 8.67 -1.66 -19.10
C PRO A 278 7.40 -0.79 -19.06
N CYS A 279 6.27 -1.39 -18.69
CA CYS A 279 5.00 -0.68 -18.55
C CYS A 279 5.04 0.42 -17.49
N LEU A 280 5.63 0.11 -16.32
CA LEU A 280 5.77 1.07 -15.23
C LEU A 280 6.73 2.19 -15.61
N LEU A 281 7.89 1.86 -16.19
CA LEU A 281 8.88 2.85 -16.62
C LEU A 281 8.30 3.85 -17.63
N ALA A 282 7.53 3.37 -18.61
CA ALA A 282 6.84 4.24 -19.57
C ALA A 282 5.78 5.16 -18.93
N ALA A 283 5.25 4.79 -17.76
CA ALA A 283 4.24 5.56 -17.04
C ALA A 283 4.84 6.46 -15.93
N VAL A 284 6.16 6.47 -15.72
CA VAL A 284 6.80 7.30 -14.69
C VAL A 284 6.56 8.78 -14.95
N SER A 285 6.61 9.21 -16.22
CA SER A 285 6.42 10.62 -16.62
C SER A 285 4.98 11.12 -16.47
N ASP A 286 4.01 10.25 -16.21
CA ASP A 286 2.64 10.64 -15.94
C ASP A 286 2.50 11.06 -14.47
N VAL A 287 2.39 12.37 -14.25
CA VAL A 287 2.34 13.01 -12.93
C VAL A 287 1.26 12.40 -12.04
N GLU A 288 0.11 11.99 -12.59
CA GLU A 288 -1.02 11.46 -11.82
C GLU A 288 -0.73 10.10 -11.18
N VAL A 289 0.16 9.31 -11.78
CA VAL A 289 0.45 7.93 -11.36
C VAL A 289 1.91 7.69 -10.96
N SER A 290 2.81 8.62 -11.28
CA SER A 290 4.27 8.54 -11.09
C SER A 290 4.68 7.99 -9.72
N GLU A 291 4.17 8.57 -8.64
CA GLU A 291 4.51 8.18 -7.27
C GLU A 291 4.08 6.73 -6.97
N ARG A 292 2.91 6.32 -7.46
CA ARG A 292 2.39 4.96 -7.28
C ARG A 292 3.20 3.96 -8.12
N VAL A 293 3.50 4.31 -9.36
CA VAL A 293 4.35 3.54 -10.27
C VAL A 293 5.71 3.24 -9.60
N LEU A 294 6.37 4.27 -9.08
CA LEU A 294 7.65 4.14 -8.37
C LEU A 294 7.53 3.29 -7.09
N SER A 295 6.37 3.29 -6.44
CA SER A 295 6.10 2.42 -5.29
C SER A 295 6.04 0.94 -5.70
N VAL A 296 5.43 0.64 -6.85
CA VAL A 296 5.40 -0.73 -7.39
C VAL A 296 6.82 -1.17 -7.74
N ILE A 297 7.61 -0.33 -8.43
CA ILE A 297 9.01 -0.63 -8.75
C ILE A 297 9.83 -0.88 -7.46
N SER A 298 9.62 -0.06 -6.42
CA SER A 298 10.25 -0.23 -5.11
C SER A 298 9.97 -1.62 -4.50
N ASN A 299 8.72 -2.10 -4.58
CA ASN A 299 8.37 -3.43 -4.10
C ASN A 299 9.00 -4.54 -4.96
N LEU A 300 9.07 -4.37 -6.29
CA LEU A 300 9.67 -5.35 -7.20
C LEU A 300 11.17 -5.55 -6.92
N VAL A 301 11.94 -4.47 -6.73
CA VAL A 301 13.39 -4.57 -6.50
C VAL A 301 13.78 -5.14 -5.14
N ALA A 302 12.82 -5.29 -4.21
CA ALA A 302 13.04 -6.05 -2.99
C ALA A 302 13.38 -7.52 -3.29
N ALA A 303 12.83 -8.08 -4.37
CA ALA A 303 13.11 -9.44 -4.82
C ALA A 303 14.23 -9.50 -5.90
N PRO A 304 15.06 -10.57 -5.94
CA PRO A 304 16.11 -10.74 -6.94
C PRO A 304 15.61 -10.74 -8.40
N GLU A 305 14.44 -11.33 -8.64
CA GLU A 305 13.78 -11.39 -9.96
C GLU A 305 13.45 -9.99 -10.45
N GLY A 306 12.86 -9.15 -9.57
CA GLY A 306 12.51 -7.78 -9.90
C GLY A 306 13.73 -6.91 -10.16
N ARG A 307 14.82 -7.07 -9.39
CA ARG A 307 16.10 -6.40 -9.71
C ARG A 307 16.60 -6.79 -11.09
N ARG A 308 16.67 -8.09 -11.40
CA ARG A 308 17.10 -8.58 -12.72
C ARG A 308 16.23 -8.02 -13.85
N ALA A 309 14.92 -7.90 -13.64
CA ALA A 309 14.02 -7.32 -14.62
C ALA A 309 14.27 -5.82 -14.85
N VAL A 310 14.52 -5.06 -13.77
CA VAL A 310 14.88 -3.63 -13.86
C VAL A 310 16.23 -3.45 -14.56
N SER A 311 17.27 -4.23 -14.21
CA SER A 311 18.60 -4.16 -14.85
C SER A 311 18.57 -4.44 -16.35
N ARG A 312 17.65 -5.30 -16.81
CA ARG A 312 17.51 -5.64 -18.24
C ARG A 312 16.85 -4.54 -19.06
N SER A 313 16.13 -3.62 -18.42
CA SER A 313 15.46 -2.52 -19.10
C SER A 313 16.43 -1.36 -19.30
N ARG A 314 16.85 -1.14 -20.55
CA ARG A 314 17.88 -0.15 -20.93
C ARG A 314 17.61 1.25 -20.36
N ASP A 315 16.34 1.67 -20.38
CA ASP A 315 15.95 3.02 -19.98
C ASP A 315 15.65 3.14 -18.48
N ALA A 316 15.76 2.06 -17.70
CA ALA A 316 15.41 2.08 -16.28
C ALA A 316 16.25 3.07 -15.47
N PHE A 317 17.58 3.01 -15.58
CA PHE A 317 18.46 3.90 -14.82
C PHE A 317 18.37 5.36 -15.28
N PRO A 318 18.39 5.68 -16.60
CA PRO A 318 18.13 7.04 -17.07
C PRO A 318 16.83 7.65 -16.51
N ILE A 319 15.71 6.92 -16.59
CA ILE A 319 14.41 7.40 -16.08
C ILE A 319 14.46 7.61 -14.56
N LEU A 320 15.01 6.66 -13.81
CA LEU A 320 15.07 6.75 -12.35
C LEU A 320 16.01 7.87 -11.87
N VAL A 321 17.10 8.12 -12.59
CA VAL A 321 18.02 9.23 -12.31
C VAL A 321 17.36 10.57 -12.61
N ASP A 322 16.60 10.67 -13.71
CA ASP A 322 15.83 11.89 -14.03
C ASP A 322 14.85 12.25 -12.90
N VAL A 323 14.13 11.26 -12.36
CA VAL A 323 13.20 11.47 -11.23
C VAL A 323 13.88 12.06 -9.99
N LEU A 324 15.19 11.83 -9.79
CA LEU A 324 15.91 12.46 -8.66
C LEU A 324 15.95 13.99 -8.78
N ASN A 325 15.84 14.53 -10.00
CA ASN A 325 15.88 15.96 -10.27
C ASN A 325 14.50 16.65 -10.13
N TRP A 326 13.42 15.89 -9.85
CA TRP A 326 12.07 16.42 -9.71
C TRP A 326 11.86 17.10 -8.35
N SER A 327 12.36 18.33 -8.24
CA SER A 327 12.39 19.11 -6.99
C SER A 327 11.01 19.39 -6.36
N ASP A 328 9.95 19.37 -7.17
CA ASP A 328 8.55 19.58 -6.78
C ASP A 328 7.85 18.28 -6.35
N ALA A 329 8.47 17.11 -6.55
CA ALA A 329 7.91 15.79 -6.26
C ALA A 329 8.78 14.98 -5.27
N PRO A 330 8.92 15.42 -3.99
CA PRO A 330 9.80 14.76 -3.02
C PRO A 330 9.42 13.30 -2.76
N GLY A 331 8.12 12.95 -2.85
CA GLY A 331 7.65 11.57 -2.72
C GLY A 331 8.13 10.65 -3.85
N CYS A 332 8.34 11.19 -5.05
CA CYS A 332 8.91 10.47 -6.20
C CYS A 332 10.43 10.34 -6.05
N GLN A 333 11.12 11.43 -5.71
CA GLN A 333 12.56 11.43 -5.43
C GLN A 333 12.94 10.37 -4.38
N GLU A 334 12.18 10.29 -3.28
CA GLU A 334 12.43 9.30 -2.23
C GLU A 334 12.34 7.86 -2.74
N LYS A 335 11.34 7.54 -3.56
CA LYS A 335 11.12 6.19 -4.09
C LYS A 335 12.16 5.83 -5.16
N ALA A 336 12.45 6.74 -6.07
CA ALA A 336 13.53 6.56 -7.05
C ALA A 336 14.89 6.35 -6.36
N ALA A 337 15.22 7.16 -5.36
CA ALA A 337 16.44 7.00 -4.57
C ALA A 337 16.48 5.65 -3.84
N TYR A 338 15.34 5.14 -3.36
CA TYR A 338 15.27 3.79 -2.78
C TYR A 338 15.59 2.71 -3.81
N VAL A 339 14.95 2.77 -4.98
CA VAL A 339 15.19 1.81 -6.07
C VAL A 339 16.66 1.81 -6.44
N LEU A 340 17.25 2.97 -6.76
CA LEU A 340 18.66 3.11 -7.13
C LEU A 340 19.60 2.61 -6.03
N MET A 341 19.31 2.89 -4.75
CA MET A 341 20.10 2.38 -3.63
C MET A 341 20.10 0.86 -3.54
N VAL A 342 18.95 0.22 -3.76
CA VAL A 342 18.84 -1.26 -3.76
C VAL A 342 19.60 -1.86 -4.94
N MET A 343 19.51 -1.24 -6.12
CA MET A 343 20.21 -1.69 -7.33
C MET A 343 21.74 -1.53 -7.20
N ALA A 344 22.21 -0.41 -6.64
CA ALA A 344 23.64 -0.11 -6.50
C ALA A 344 24.37 -1.10 -5.59
N HIS A 345 23.69 -1.70 -4.61
CA HIS A 345 24.30 -2.63 -3.68
C HIS A 345 24.65 -4.01 -4.30
N LYS A 346 24.06 -4.40 -5.44
CA LYS A 346 24.03 -5.81 -5.87
C LYS A 346 24.61 -6.11 -7.25
N SER A 347 24.94 -5.12 -8.07
CA SER A 347 25.42 -5.33 -9.44
C SER A 347 26.35 -4.21 -9.90
N TYR A 348 27.58 -4.56 -10.27
CA TYR A 348 28.52 -3.60 -10.84
C TYR A 348 28.10 -3.11 -12.24
N GLY A 349 27.40 -3.95 -13.01
CA GLY A 349 26.83 -3.51 -14.29
C GLY A 349 25.78 -2.41 -14.10
N ASP A 350 24.96 -2.55 -13.06
CA ASP A 350 23.96 -1.53 -12.71
C ASP A 350 24.63 -0.24 -12.22
N TRP A 351 25.74 -0.38 -11.47
CA TRP A 351 26.58 0.74 -11.06
C TRP A 351 27.08 1.55 -12.26
N ALA A 352 27.68 0.88 -13.25
CA ALA A 352 28.21 1.54 -14.44
C ALA A 352 27.09 2.25 -15.22
N ALA A 353 25.95 1.58 -15.41
CA ALA A 353 24.79 2.16 -16.09
C ALA A 353 24.24 3.40 -15.35
N MET A 354 24.26 3.42 -14.02
CA MET A 354 23.87 4.61 -13.24
C MET A 354 24.86 5.77 -13.40
N ILE A 355 26.17 5.49 -13.44
CA ILE A 355 27.20 6.51 -13.69
C ILE A 355 27.05 7.10 -15.10
N GLU A 356 26.85 6.25 -16.10
CA GLU A 356 26.58 6.66 -17.48
C GLU A 356 25.30 7.50 -17.60
N ALA A 357 24.28 7.20 -16.79
CA ALA A 357 23.06 8.00 -16.68
C ALA A 357 23.25 9.32 -15.91
N GLY A 358 24.44 9.63 -15.40
CA GLY A 358 24.72 10.90 -14.73
C GLY A 358 24.30 10.95 -13.25
N ILE A 359 24.16 9.82 -12.56
CA ILE A 359 23.65 9.76 -11.18
C ILE A 359 24.43 10.64 -10.18
N MET A 360 25.72 10.91 -10.41
CA MET A 360 26.59 11.60 -9.45
C MET A 360 26.15 13.04 -9.17
N SER A 361 25.82 13.81 -10.22
CA SER A 361 25.35 15.20 -10.06
C SER A 361 24.00 15.24 -9.33
N SER A 362 23.06 14.39 -9.76
CA SER A 362 21.73 14.27 -9.15
C SER A 362 21.81 13.89 -7.66
N LEU A 363 22.71 12.98 -7.27
CA LEU A 363 22.88 12.61 -5.86
C LEU A 363 23.49 13.72 -5.01
N LEU A 364 24.44 14.51 -5.56
CA LEU A 364 25.03 15.64 -4.85
C LEU A 364 23.97 16.72 -4.58
N GLU A 365 23.17 17.05 -5.60
CA GLU A 365 22.04 17.96 -5.46
C GLU A 365 21.01 17.41 -4.45
N LEU A 366 20.63 16.14 -4.57
CA LEU A 366 19.65 15.52 -3.69
C LEU A 366 20.12 15.43 -2.23
N THR A 367 21.43 15.27 -1.99
CA THR A 367 22.03 15.30 -0.64
C THR A 367 21.90 16.67 0.01
N LEU A 368 21.84 17.74 -0.79
CA LEU A 368 21.76 19.10 -0.31
C LEU A 368 20.31 19.58 -0.18
N LEU A 369 19.50 19.36 -1.22
CA LEU A 369 18.17 19.96 -1.35
C LEU A 369 17.02 18.97 -1.04
N GLY A 370 17.28 17.66 -1.13
CA GLY A 370 16.25 16.62 -1.01
C GLY A 370 15.60 16.53 0.38
N SER A 371 14.54 15.74 0.48
CA SER A 371 13.92 15.41 1.77
C SER A 371 14.92 14.71 2.71
N PRO A 372 14.74 14.72 4.05
CA PRO A 372 15.65 14.03 4.95
C PRO A 372 15.86 12.54 4.61
N LEU A 373 14.81 11.87 4.11
CA LEU A 373 14.89 10.48 3.69
C LEU A 373 15.65 10.33 2.37
N ALA A 374 15.40 11.21 1.39
CA ALA A 374 16.12 11.23 0.11
C ALA A 374 17.61 11.54 0.32
N GLN A 375 17.94 12.52 1.17
CA GLN A 375 19.33 12.87 1.55
C GLN A 375 20.06 11.67 2.14
N LYS A 376 19.45 10.98 3.11
CA LYS A 376 20.07 9.79 3.73
C LYS A 376 20.32 8.67 2.70
N ARG A 377 19.39 8.44 1.78
CA ARG A 377 19.55 7.45 0.70
C ARG A 377 20.62 7.90 -0.29
N ALA A 378 20.67 9.19 -0.64
CA ALA A 378 21.64 9.74 -1.56
C ALA A 378 23.08 9.62 -1.02
N SER A 379 23.30 10.02 0.23
CA SER A 379 24.59 9.82 0.91
C SER A 379 25.01 8.35 0.92
N ARG A 380 24.05 7.44 1.20
CA ARG A 380 24.35 6.00 1.21
C ARG A 380 24.74 5.47 -0.17
N ILE A 381 24.08 5.94 -1.23
CA ILE A 381 24.47 5.58 -2.60
C ILE A 381 25.89 6.11 -2.86
N LEU A 382 26.17 7.39 -2.60
CA LEU A 382 27.50 7.98 -2.79
C LEU A 382 28.61 7.21 -2.04
N GLU A 383 28.34 6.74 -0.82
CA GLU A 383 29.27 5.85 -0.10
C GLU A 383 29.52 4.54 -0.85
N ILE A 384 28.48 3.86 -1.31
CA ILE A 384 28.59 2.62 -2.10
C ILE A 384 29.43 2.90 -3.37
N LEU A 385 29.11 3.98 -4.09
CA LEU A 385 29.81 4.36 -5.32
C LEU A 385 31.30 4.71 -5.07
N ARG A 386 31.66 5.22 -3.88
CA ARG A 386 33.05 5.54 -3.49
C ARG A 386 33.85 4.30 -3.07
N VAL A 387 33.25 3.40 -2.30
CA VAL A 387 33.92 2.20 -1.78
C VAL A 387 34.35 1.27 -2.92
N ASP A 388 33.54 1.13 -3.96
CA ASP A 388 33.86 0.26 -5.09
C ASP A 388 34.96 0.85 -6.00
N LYS A 389 35.14 2.18 -6.05
CA LYS A 389 36.34 2.79 -6.65
C LYS A 389 37.61 2.47 -5.85
N GLY A 390 37.53 2.45 -4.51
CA GLY A 390 38.66 2.13 -3.64
C GLY A 390 39.12 0.67 -3.74
N LYS A 391 38.19 -0.27 -3.90
CA LYS A 391 38.51 -1.69 -4.16
C LYS A 391 39.22 -1.90 -5.50
N GLN A 392 38.80 -1.18 -6.55
CA GLN A 392 39.47 -1.25 -7.85
C GLN A 392 40.90 -0.70 -7.82
N VAL A 393 41.17 0.36 -7.05
CA VAL A 393 42.55 0.84 -6.86
C VAL A 393 43.38 -0.20 -6.09
N SER A 394 42.80 -0.94 -5.15
CA SER A 394 43.53 -1.98 -4.41
C SER A 394 43.78 -3.26 -5.22
N GLU A 395 42.85 -3.66 -6.09
CA GLU A 395 43.01 -4.86 -6.95
C GLU A 395 43.82 -4.57 -8.22
N GLY A 396 43.82 -3.33 -8.72
CA GLY A 396 44.66 -2.90 -9.85
C GLY A 396 46.15 -2.72 -9.53
N PHE A 397 46.55 -2.84 -8.25
CA PHE A 397 47.95 -2.79 -7.82
C PHE A 397 48.56 -4.16 -7.50
N GLY A 398 47.82 -5.25 -7.72
CA GLY A 398 48.25 -6.61 -7.43
C GLY A 398 48.37 -7.48 -8.67
N GLU A 399 49.31 -7.17 -9.58
CA GLU A 399 50.09 -8.09 -10.44
C GLU A 399 50.54 -7.38 -11.73
N GLY A 400 51.87 -7.26 -11.93
CA GLY A 400 52.45 -7.01 -13.25
C GLY A 400 53.38 -5.80 -13.40
N GLY A 401 54.60 -5.90 -12.83
CA GLY A 401 55.87 -5.45 -13.41
C GLY A 401 55.97 -4.13 -14.18
N GLY A 402 56.63 -3.14 -13.55
CA GLY A 402 57.77 -2.42 -14.11
C GLY A 402 57.53 -1.38 -15.23
N GLY A 403 57.67 -0.10 -14.87
CA GLY A 403 58.16 0.91 -15.82
C GLY A 403 57.51 2.29 -15.70
N GLY A 404 58.33 3.29 -15.40
CA GLY A 404 58.15 4.64 -15.99
C GLY A 404 57.43 5.67 -15.13
N CYS A 405 58.23 6.51 -14.49
CA CYS A 405 57.91 7.84 -13.94
C CYS A 405 56.84 8.63 -14.70
N CYS A 406 55.99 9.33 -13.94
CA CYS A 406 55.69 10.76 -14.11
C CYS A 406 55.19 11.29 -12.77
N GLY A 407 56.09 11.93 -12.03
CA GLY A 407 55.77 12.60 -10.77
C GLY A 407 54.97 13.87 -11.02
N VAL A 408 53.97 14.11 -10.16
CA VAL A 408 53.40 15.43 -9.93
C VAL A 408 53.62 15.73 -8.45
N PRO A 409 54.22 16.86 -8.06
CA PRO A 409 54.65 17.06 -6.69
C PRO A 409 53.43 17.33 -5.80
N ALA A 410 53.40 16.63 -4.66
CA ALA A 410 52.62 17.05 -3.51
C ALA A 410 53.24 18.35 -2.99
N VAL A 411 52.61 19.49 -3.27
CA VAL A 411 52.99 20.75 -2.64
C VAL A 411 52.35 20.79 -1.26
N SER A 412 53.13 20.40 -0.26
CA SER A 412 52.92 20.84 1.12
C SER A 412 53.74 22.11 1.34
N ALA A 413 53.08 23.20 1.69
CA ALA A 413 53.73 24.38 2.25
C ALA A 413 52.81 25.04 3.30
N PRO A 414 53.40 25.72 4.30
CA PRO A 414 52.82 25.88 5.62
C PRO A 414 51.98 27.15 5.78
N LEU A 415 50.99 27.09 6.68
CA LEU A 415 50.22 28.22 7.18
C LEU A 415 51.14 29.11 8.05
N VAL A 416 51.46 30.31 7.56
CA VAL A 416 51.88 31.46 8.36
C VAL A 416 50.87 32.58 8.10
N GLY A 417 50.39 33.17 9.19
CA GLY A 417 49.24 34.06 9.22
C GLY A 417 49.41 35.40 8.51
N GLY A 418 48.26 35.97 8.16
CA GLY A 418 48.09 37.34 7.72
C GLY A 418 46.60 37.63 7.69
N ALA A 419 46.10 38.29 8.73
CA ALA A 419 44.77 38.88 8.74
C ALA A 419 44.78 40.12 7.86
N ALA A 420 43.86 40.21 6.89
CA ALA A 420 43.10 41.40 6.50
C ALA A 420 42.51 41.20 5.08
N GLU A 421 41.34 41.82 4.88
CA GLU A 421 40.67 42.11 3.60
C GLU A 421 39.89 40.93 2.99
N GLY A 422 38.56 40.93 2.85
CA GLY A 422 37.62 42.04 2.70
C GLY A 422 37.33 42.25 1.22
N GLU A 423 36.24 41.65 0.75
CA GLU A 423 35.50 42.04 -0.46
C GLU A 423 36.28 42.18 -1.77
N GLU A 424 36.89 41.10 -2.30
CA GLU A 424 37.28 41.07 -3.73
C GLU A 424 37.53 39.63 -4.21
N GLU A 425 36.47 38.83 -4.39
CA GLU A 425 36.62 37.50 -5.02
C GLU A 425 35.51 37.11 -6.01
N GLU A 426 34.58 38.00 -6.37
CA GLU A 426 33.45 37.62 -7.24
C GLU A 426 33.82 37.52 -8.74
N ALA A 427 34.89 38.20 -9.16
CA ALA A 427 35.25 38.35 -10.58
C ALA A 427 36.09 37.19 -11.17
N GLY A 428 36.62 36.28 -10.34
CA GLY A 428 37.54 35.20 -10.76
C GLY A 428 37.00 33.78 -10.60
N MET A 429 35.75 33.62 -10.18
CA MET A 429 35.17 32.32 -9.86
C MET A 429 34.63 31.64 -11.13
N SER A 430 35.12 30.42 -11.43
CA SER A 430 34.57 29.60 -12.52
C SER A 430 33.07 29.37 -12.32
N GLU A 431 32.34 29.17 -13.42
CA GLU A 431 30.88 28.99 -13.39
C GLU A 431 30.47 27.83 -12.47
N GLU A 432 31.28 26.76 -12.42
CA GLU A 432 31.06 25.62 -11.54
C GLU A 432 31.20 26.03 -10.07
N ARG A 433 32.18 26.86 -9.70
CA ARG A 433 32.33 27.34 -8.32
C ARG A 433 31.19 28.28 -7.93
N ARG A 434 30.67 29.07 -8.86
CA ARG A 434 29.49 29.94 -8.63
C ARG A 434 28.23 29.08 -8.42
N ALA A 435 28.02 28.06 -9.26
CA ALA A 435 26.91 27.11 -9.10
C ALA A 435 26.98 26.35 -7.78
N VAL A 436 28.17 25.85 -7.39
CA VAL A 436 28.39 25.17 -6.10
C VAL A 436 28.05 26.09 -4.92
N ARG A 437 28.47 27.37 -4.96
CA ARG A 437 28.11 28.33 -3.90
C ARG A 437 26.62 28.61 -3.82
N GLN A 438 25.95 28.79 -4.96
CA GLN A 438 24.49 28.96 -4.99
C GLN A 438 23.77 27.74 -4.41
N LEU A 439 24.23 26.54 -4.74
CA LEU A 439 23.69 25.28 -4.21
C LEU A 439 23.88 25.17 -2.69
N VAL A 440 25.06 25.56 -2.19
CA VAL A 440 25.36 25.60 -0.75
C VAL A 440 24.46 26.63 -0.04
N GLN A 441 24.29 27.82 -0.60
CA GLN A 441 23.41 28.87 -0.07
C GLN A 441 21.97 28.38 0.04
N GLN A 442 21.44 27.76 -1.02
CA GLN A 442 20.08 27.21 -1.05
C GLN A 442 19.90 26.05 -0.05
N SER A 443 20.92 25.19 0.08
CA SER A 443 20.94 24.11 1.07
C SER A 443 20.89 24.64 2.50
N LEU A 444 21.69 25.65 2.82
CA LEU A 444 21.72 26.30 4.13
C LEU A 444 20.35 26.90 4.46
N GLN A 445 19.75 27.64 3.53
CA GLN A 445 18.43 28.22 3.69
C GLN A 445 17.33 27.16 3.86
N SER A 446 17.40 26.04 3.15
CA SER A 446 16.44 24.94 3.26
C SER A 446 16.56 24.21 4.61
N ASN A 447 17.78 23.90 5.05
CA ASN A 447 18.05 23.32 6.37
C ASN A 447 17.57 24.24 7.49
N MET A 448 17.87 25.54 7.40
CA MET A 448 17.47 26.52 8.40
C MET A 448 15.94 26.64 8.49
N ARG A 449 15.23 26.67 7.36
CA ARG A 449 13.76 26.61 7.33
C ARG A 449 13.18 25.34 7.95
N ARG A 450 13.86 24.20 7.85
CA ARG A 450 13.46 22.95 8.53
C ARG A 450 13.69 23.02 10.05
N ILE A 451 14.80 23.63 10.49
CA ILE A 451 15.10 23.83 11.91
C ILE A 451 14.07 24.74 12.57
N VAL A 452 13.75 25.88 11.94
CA VAL A 452 12.71 26.83 12.41
C VAL A 452 11.35 26.14 12.55
N ARG A 453 10.94 25.34 11.55
CA ARG A 453 9.70 24.56 11.60
C ARG A 453 9.69 23.53 12.73
N ARG A 454 10.80 22.84 13.01
CA ARG A 454 10.90 21.86 14.11
C ARG A 454 10.89 22.51 15.49
N ALA A 455 11.38 23.74 15.58
CA ALA A 455 11.42 24.52 16.82
C ALA A 455 10.10 25.26 17.12
N ASN A 456 9.06 25.14 16.28
CA ASN A 456 7.80 25.90 16.37
C ASN A 456 8.02 27.43 16.44
N LEU A 457 9.04 27.94 15.77
CA LEU A 457 9.31 29.37 15.68
C LEU A 457 8.40 30.03 14.62
N PRO A 458 7.99 31.30 14.79
CA PRO A 458 7.14 32.02 13.83
C PRO A 458 7.75 32.04 12.41
N GLN A 459 6.92 31.97 11.36
CA GLN A 459 7.39 31.91 9.96
C GLN A 459 8.23 33.14 9.55
N ASP A 460 7.99 34.29 10.19
CA ASP A 460 8.70 35.55 9.93
C ASP A 460 10.13 35.57 10.49
N PHE A 461 10.52 34.55 11.26
CA PHE A 461 11.89 34.41 11.80
C PHE A 461 12.91 33.97 10.74
N ALA A 462 12.44 33.53 9.56
CA ALA A 462 13.26 32.99 8.49
C ALA A 462 13.47 33.97 7.32
N THR A 463 13.43 35.28 7.56
CA THR A 463 13.82 36.29 6.54
C THR A 463 15.33 36.24 6.29
N SER A 464 15.74 36.46 5.03
CA SER A 464 17.14 36.37 4.59
C SER A 464 18.09 37.18 5.47
N ASP A 465 17.66 38.37 5.88
CA ASP A 465 18.49 39.35 6.60
C ASP A 465 18.80 38.91 8.05
N HIS A 466 17.82 38.31 8.76
CA HIS A 466 18.06 37.78 10.10
C HIS A 466 18.90 36.50 10.10
N LEU A 467 18.84 35.74 9.00
CA LEU A 467 19.58 34.50 8.82
C LEU A 467 21.05 34.76 8.41
N GLU A 468 21.31 35.77 7.57
CA GLU A 468 22.67 36.21 7.25
C GLU A 468 23.39 36.76 8.48
N ALA A 469 22.70 37.50 9.35
CA ALA A 469 23.27 37.99 10.60
C ALA A 469 23.71 36.86 11.56
N LEU A 470 22.96 35.75 11.62
CA LEU A 470 23.31 34.58 12.43
C LEU A 470 24.45 33.75 11.82
N ALA A 471 24.48 33.63 10.48
CA ALA A 471 25.57 32.95 9.78
C ALA A 471 26.89 33.73 9.88
N ALA A 472 26.84 35.07 9.74
CA ALA A 472 27.99 35.95 9.94
C ALA A 472 28.48 35.97 11.40
N SER A 473 27.57 35.78 12.36
CA SER A 473 27.90 35.62 13.78
C SER A 473 28.52 34.26 14.12
N SER A 474 28.35 33.23 13.29
CA SER A 474 28.90 31.89 13.52
C SER A 474 30.31 31.76 12.95
N THR A 475 31.24 32.55 13.49
CA THR A 475 32.66 32.22 13.34
C THR A 475 32.93 30.97 14.17
N SER A 476 33.17 29.84 13.48
CA SER A 476 33.60 28.59 14.09
C SER A 476 34.96 28.79 14.76
N LYS A 477 34.96 29.25 16.01
CA LYS A 477 36.02 28.92 16.95
C LYS A 477 35.70 27.54 17.50
N SER A 478 36.38 26.53 16.96
CA SER A 478 36.55 25.24 17.58
C SER A 478 36.81 25.43 19.08
N LEU A 479 35.90 24.96 19.93
CA LEU A 479 36.19 24.82 21.35
C LEU A 479 37.25 23.72 21.49
N PRO A 480 38.40 23.97 22.14
CA PRO A 480 39.27 22.90 22.56
C PRO A 480 38.62 22.25 23.78
N PHE A 481 38.30 20.96 23.70
CA PHE A 481 38.59 19.88 24.66
C PHE A 481 37.83 18.62 24.27
#